data_AF-K1PTM8-F1
#
_entry.id   AF-K1PTM8-F1
#
_cell.length_a   1.000
_cell.length_b   1.000
_cell.length_c   1.000
_cell.angle_alpha   90.00
_cell.angle_beta   90.00
_cell.angle_gamma   90.00
#
_symmetry.space_group_name_H-M   'P 1'
#
loop_
_entity.id
_entity.type
_entity.pdbx_description
1 polymer ?
#
loop_
_entity_poly.entity_id
_entity_poly.type
_entity_poly.pdbx_seq_one_letter_code
_entity_poly.pdbx_strand_id
1 'polypeptide(L)'
;MNECVHWDQAYDREIKSFNDVGDVGEIWFGEDSQERVLDWLEDYGGVVTEDPVIDLGCGNGVMLLEMAKRGYSNLTGVDYSEGAVQLARSIADKKEVACIDYQVDFKLFKTIPTPSFQFGGKKGSTVTSLVFTHKS
;
A
#
# COMPACT_ATOMS: atom_id res chain seq x y z
N MET A 1 4.97 -3.12 24.42
CA MET A 1 5.79 -3.49 23.25
C MET A 1 5.10 -2.89 22.05
N ASN A 2 5.75 -1.94 21.37
CA ASN A 2 5.10 -1.02 20.43
C ASN A 2 4.80 -1.70 19.09
N GLU A 3 3.55 -1.56 18.63
CA GLU A 3 3.01 -2.17 17.39
C GLU A 3 3.51 -1.51 16.09
N CYS A 4 4.24 -0.38 16.18
CA CYS A 4 5.01 0.19 15.05
C CYS A 4 5.96 -0.83 14.41
N VAL A 5 6.39 -1.81 15.20
CA VAL A 5 7.35 -2.84 14.81
C VAL A 5 6.74 -3.90 13.85
N HIS A 6 5.41 -4.06 13.81
CA HIS A 6 4.81 -5.17 13.06
C HIS A 6 4.91 -5.00 11.53
N TRP A 7 4.62 -3.79 11.04
CA TRP A 7 4.65 -3.47 9.62
C TRP A 7 6.07 -3.17 9.12
N ASP A 8 6.87 -2.43 9.88
CA ASP A 8 8.26 -2.18 9.50
C ASP A 8 9.06 -3.49 9.38
N GLN A 9 8.85 -4.46 10.28
CA GLN A 9 9.47 -5.80 10.15
C GLN A 9 8.85 -6.66 9.04
N ALA A 10 7.59 -6.44 8.67
CA ALA A 10 7.00 -7.09 7.51
C ALA A 10 7.67 -6.57 6.24
N TYR A 11 7.78 -5.24 6.09
CA TYR A 11 8.42 -4.60 4.94
C TYR A 11 9.92 -4.88 4.85
N ASP A 12 10.66 -4.95 5.96
CA ASP A 12 12.07 -5.38 5.92
C ASP A 12 12.24 -6.77 5.28
N ARG A 13 11.28 -7.68 5.53
CA ARG A 13 11.26 -9.01 4.93
C ARG A 13 10.83 -8.98 3.47
N GLU A 14 9.81 -8.19 3.14
CA GLU A 14 9.33 -8.04 1.77
C GLU A 14 10.36 -7.37 0.87
N ILE A 15 11.07 -6.34 1.34
CA ILE A 15 12.21 -5.70 0.64
C ILE A 15 13.29 -6.74 0.34
N LYS A 16 13.63 -7.58 1.33
CA LYS A 16 14.62 -8.64 1.13
C LYS A 16 14.14 -9.67 0.09
N SER A 17 12.89 -10.12 0.17
CA SER A 17 12.31 -11.03 -0.82
C SER A 17 12.27 -10.42 -2.22
N PHE A 18 11.93 -9.13 -2.35
CA PHE A 18 11.93 -8.43 -3.64
C PHE A 18 13.34 -8.39 -4.25
N ASN A 19 14.36 -8.08 -3.46
CA ASN A 19 15.74 -8.05 -3.92
C ASN A 19 16.27 -9.43 -4.31
N ASP A 20 15.90 -10.47 -3.56
CA ASP A 20 16.42 -11.83 -3.77
C ASP A 20 15.73 -12.55 -4.95
N VAL A 21 14.40 -12.42 -5.09
CA VAL A 21 13.61 -13.20 -6.07
C VAL A 21 12.58 -12.37 -6.87
N GLY A 22 12.46 -11.07 -6.61
CA GLY A 22 11.52 -10.19 -7.31
C GLY A 22 10.08 -10.25 -6.81
N ASP A 23 9.84 -10.85 -5.64
CA ASP A 23 8.53 -10.92 -5.00
C ASP A 23 8.09 -9.54 -4.48
N VAL A 24 6.92 -9.07 -4.89
CA VAL A 24 6.40 -7.73 -4.56
C VAL A 24 5.74 -7.64 -3.18
N GLY A 25 5.71 -8.75 -2.43
CA GLY A 25 5.09 -8.80 -1.10
C GLY A 25 3.58 -9.08 -1.15
N GLU A 26 2.92 -8.96 0.01
CA GLU A 26 1.50 -9.32 0.13
C GLU A 26 0.58 -8.31 -0.55
N ILE A 27 -0.28 -8.79 -1.45
CA ILE A 27 -1.42 -8.02 -1.98
C ILE A 27 -2.62 -8.27 -1.06
N TRP A 28 -2.83 -7.34 -0.12
CA TRP A 28 -3.74 -7.48 1.04
C TRP A 28 -5.20 -7.81 0.69
N PHE A 29 -5.69 -7.44 -0.49
CA PHE A 29 -7.06 -7.71 -0.92
C PHE A 29 -7.15 -8.75 -2.05
N GLY A 30 -6.02 -9.31 -2.49
CA GLY A 30 -5.91 -10.16 -3.67
C GLY A 30 -6.06 -9.39 -4.99
N GLU A 31 -5.40 -9.87 -6.05
CA GLU A 31 -5.40 -9.26 -7.38
C GLU A 31 -6.83 -9.05 -7.92
N ASP A 32 -7.72 -10.02 -7.69
CA ASP A 32 -9.12 -9.93 -8.14
C ASP A 32 -9.90 -8.75 -7.53
N SER A 33 -9.59 -8.36 -6.29
CA SER A 33 -10.29 -7.23 -5.65
C SER A 33 -9.79 -5.90 -6.17
N GLN A 34 -8.50 -5.81 -6.50
CA GLN A 34 -7.91 -4.63 -7.10
C GLN A 34 -8.50 -4.37 -8.49
N GLU A 35 -8.53 -5.40 -9.35
CA GLU A 35 -9.10 -5.28 -10.69
C GLU A 35 -10.56 -4.83 -10.66
N ARG A 36 -11.38 -5.39 -9.77
CA ARG A 36 -12.79 -4.97 -9.62
C ARG A 36 -12.96 -3.50 -9.26
N VAL A 37 -12.05 -2.92 -8.46
CA VAL A 37 -12.11 -1.50 -8.10
C VAL A 37 -11.77 -0.64 -9.31
N LEU A 38 -10.76 -1.05 -10.09
CA LEU A 38 -10.32 -0.32 -11.27
C LEU A 38 -11.36 -0.38 -12.39
N ASP A 39 -11.94 -1.55 -12.66
CA ASP A 39 -13.05 -1.71 -13.60
C ASP A 39 -14.25 -0.85 -13.20
N TRP A 40 -14.57 -0.81 -11.90
CA TRP A 40 -15.64 0.05 -11.40
C TRP A 40 -15.36 1.55 -11.57
N LEU A 41 -14.11 2.00 -11.37
CA LEU A 41 -13.71 3.39 -11.59
C LEU A 41 -13.85 3.79 -13.06
N GLU A 42 -13.45 2.91 -13.98
CA GLU A 42 -13.60 3.10 -15.42
C GLU A 42 -15.07 3.15 -15.83
N ASP A 43 -15.89 2.21 -15.35
CA ASP A 43 -17.34 2.17 -15.60
C ASP A 43 -18.06 3.41 -15.03
N TYR A 44 -17.62 3.90 -13.87
CA TYR A 44 -18.16 5.11 -13.27
C TYR A 44 -17.90 6.36 -14.13
N GLY A 45 -16.73 6.44 -14.77
CA GLY A 45 -16.37 7.49 -15.72
C GLY A 45 -16.29 8.92 -15.15
N GLY A 46 -16.46 9.09 -13.84
CA GLY A 46 -16.42 10.38 -13.15
C GLY A 46 -15.02 10.78 -12.67
N VAL A 47 -14.02 9.91 -12.83
CA VAL A 47 -12.61 10.18 -12.56
C VAL A 47 -11.82 9.92 -13.85
N VAL A 48 -11.26 10.97 -14.43
CA VAL A 48 -10.47 10.87 -15.67
C VAL A 48 -9.00 10.60 -15.35
N THR A 49 -8.24 10.15 -16.36
CA THR A 49 -6.84 9.71 -16.20
C THR A 49 -5.86 10.81 -15.77
N GLU A 50 -6.25 12.07 -15.89
CA GLU A 50 -5.45 13.23 -15.48
C GLU A 50 -5.83 13.76 -14.10
N ASP A 51 -6.93 13.29 -13.52
CA ASP A 51 -7.37 13.72 -12.20
C ASP A 51 -6.32 13.33 -11.15
N PRO A 52 -6.04 14.20 -10.17
CA PRO A 52 -5.15 13.86 -9.06
C PRO A 52 -5.76 12.73 -8.21
N VAL A 53 -5.03 11.62 -8.06
CA VAL A 53 -5.42 10.49 -7.20
C VAL A 53 -4.37 10.26 -6.13
N ILE A 54 -4.83 10.08 -4.90
CA ILE A 54 -4.00 9.72 -3.75
C ILE A 54 -4.43 8.38 -3.17
N ASP A 55 -3.48 7.46 -3.00
CA ASP A 55 -3.66 6.19 -2.28
C ASP A 55 -3.05 6.31 -0.88
N LEU A 56 -3.89 6.16 0.15
CA LEU A 56 -3.53 6.34 1.55
C LEU A 56 -3.29 4.98 2.22
N GLY A 57 -2.07 4.74 2.68
CA GLY A 57 -1.60 3.42 3.07
C GLY A 57 -1.28 2.58 1.83
N CYS A 58 -0.51 3.15 0.90
CA CYS A 58 -0.30 2.56 -0.42
C CYS A 58 0.51 1.26 -0.41
N GLY A 59 1.17 0.91 0.72
CA GLY A 59 1.97 -0.31 0.84
C GLY A 59 3.03 -0.40 -0.26
N ASN A 60 3.07 -1.53 -0.96
CA ASN A 60 3.98 -1.77 -2.08
C ASN A 60 3.60 -1.05 -3.40
N GLY A 61 2.50 -0.28 -3.41
CA GLY A 61 2.11 0.58 -4.52
C GLY A 61 1.49 -0.12 -5.74
N VAL A 62 1.14 -1.41 -5.66
CA VAL A 62 0.61 -2.18 -6.80
C VAL A 62 -0.68 -1.59 -7.38
N MET A 63 -1.58 -1.06 -6.54
CA MET A 63 -2.81 -0.38 -7.00
C MET A 63 -2.48 0.78 -7.95
N LEU A 64 -1.58 1.67 -7.54
CA LEU A 64 -1.15 2.82 -8.35
C LEU A 64 -0.41 2.40 -9.63
N LEU A 65 0.34 1.30 -9.60
CA LEU A 65 0.99 0.75 -10.79
C LEU A 65 -0.03 0.22 -11.81
N GLU A 66 -1.12 -0.41 -11.36
CA GLU A 66 -2.20 -0.82 -12.27
C GLU A 66 -3.02 0.38 -12.77
N MET A 67 -3.23 1.42 -11.95
CA MET A 67 -3.78 2.68 -12.43
C MET A 67 -2.91 3.31 -13.51
N ALA A 68 -1.58 3.35 -13.32
CA ALA A 68 -0.65 3.88 -14.31
C ALA A 68 -0.75 3.12 -15.65
N LYS A 69 -0.87 1.79 -15.62
CA LYS A 69 -1.08 0.97 -16.82
C LYS A 69 -2.40 1.25 -17.55
N ARG A 70 -3.43 1.66 -16.80
CA ARG A 70 -4.74 2.11 -17.34
C ARG A 70 -4.72 3.56 -17.85
N GLY A 71 -3.57 4.24 -17.78
CA GLY A 71 -3.37 5.57 -18.33
C GLY A 71 -3.45 6.70 -17.30
N TYR A 72 -3.72 6.39 -16.03
CA TYR A 72 -3.71 7.42 -14.98
C TYR A 72 -2.30 8.00 -14.82
N SER A 73 -2.21 9.32 -14.75
CA SER A 73 -0.94 10.05 -14.91
C SER A 73 -0.57 10.96 -13.75
N ASN A 74 -1.51 11.22 -12.84
CA ASN A 74 -1.33 12.11 -11.69
C ASN A 74 -1.58 11.34 -10.38
N LEU A 75 -0.62 10.49 -10.03
CA LEU A 75 -0.76 9.49 -8.98
C LEU A 75 0.18 9.80 -7.82
N THR A 76 -0.35 9.74 -6.59
CA THR A 76 0.43 9.87 -5.36
C THR A 76 0.16 8.70 -4.43
N GLY A 77 1.22 8.03 -3.97
CA GLY A 77 1.14 6.98 -2.95
C GLY A 77 1.70 7.47 -1.64
N VAL A 78 0.94 7.37 -0.56
CA VAL A 78 1.36 7.79 0.77
C VAL A 78 1.31 6.62 1.73
N ASP A 79 2.40 6.39 2.46
CA ASP A 79 2.44 5.45 3.58
C ASP A 79 3.21 6.05 4.76
N TYR A 80 2.88 5.61 5.98
CA TYR A 80 3.63 6.02 7.18
C TYR A 80 4.93 5.23 7.33
N SER A 81 4.99 4.02 6.74
CA SER A 81 6.17 3.17 6.79
C SER A 81 7.15 3.55 5.68
N GLU A 82 8.36 3.95 6.08
CA GLU A 82 9.46 4.23 5.15
C GLU A 82 9.79 3.00 4.29
N GLY A 83 9.72 1.79 4.87
CA GLY A 83 9.97 0.54 4.16
C GLY A 83 8.95 0.27 3.05
N ALA A 84 7.67 0.53 3.30
CA ALA A 84 6.63 0.42 2.29
C ALA A 84 6.90 1.33 1.08
N VAL A 85 7.20 2.61 1.35
CA VAL A 85 7.50 3.60 0.31
C VAL A 85 8.76 3.22 -0.47
N GLN A 86 9.81 2.72 0.20
CA GLN A 86 11.01 2.24 -0.48
C GLN A 86 10.73 1.04 -1.39
N LEU A 87 9.93 0.08 -0.93
CA LEU A 87 9.50 -1.06 -1.73
C LEU A 87 8.69 -0.60 -2.96
N ALA A 88 7.70 0.27 -2.76
CA ALA A 88 6.87 0.79 -3.84
C ALA A 88 7.70 1.51 -4.92
N ARG A 89 8.63 2.38 -4.52
CA ARG A 89 9.57 3.04 -5.44
C ARG A 89 10.42 2.01 -6.20
N SER A 90 10.96 1.01 -5.51
CA SER A 90 11.80 -0.03 -6.14
C SER A 90 11.02 -0.86 -7.17
N ILE A 91 9.75 -1.16 -6.89
CA ILE A 91 8.86 -1.86 -7.83
C ILE A 91 8.55 -0.97 -9.03
N ALA A 92 8.23 0.31 -8.80
CA ALA A 92 7.94 1.27 -9.87
C ALA A 92 9.15 1.48 -10.79
N ASP A 93 10.35 1.65 -10.22
CA ASP A 93 11.61 1.77 -10.97
C ASP A 93 11.86 0.54 -11.83
N LYS A 94 11.70 -0.67 -11.26
CA LYS A 94 11.87 -1.93 -11.99
C LYS A 94 10.85 -2.11 -13.12
N LYS A 95 9.65 -1.56 -12.96
CA LYS A 95 8.59 -1.55 -13.98
C LYS A 95 8.66 -0.35 -14.92
N GLU A 96 9.66 0.52 -14.75
CA GLU A 96 9.87 1.74 -15.54
C GLU A 96 8.65 2.70 -15.51
N VAL A 97 7.95 2.77 -14.38
CA VAL A 97 6.79 3.65 -14.16
C VAL A 97 7.21 4.90 -13.40
N ALA A 98 7.21 6.06 -14.07
CA ALA A 98 7.69 7.33 -13.51
C ALA A 98 6.58 8.32 -13.13
N CYS A 99 5.30 8.02 -13.41
CA CYS A 99 4.18 8.94 -13.16
C CYS A 99 3.59 8.88 -11.74
N ILE A 100 4.26 8.15 -10.82
CA ILE A 100 3.78 7.97 -9.45
C ILE A 100 4.74 8.66 -8.47
N ASP A 101 4.21 9.58 -7.68
CA ASP A 101 4.95 10.22 -6.59
C ASP A 101 4.68 9.47 -5.27
N TYR A 102 5.68 8.76 -4.75
CA TYR A 102 5.57 8.07 -3.48
C TYR A 102 6.15 8.92 -2.34
N GLN A 103 5.39 9.09 -1.26
CA GLN A 103 5.74 9.94 -0.13
C GLN A 103 5.60 9.21 1.20
N VAL A 104 6.52 9.48 2.13
CA VAL A 104 6.38 9.03 3.52
C VAL A 104 5.70 10.16 4.30
N ASP A 105 4.46 9.94 4.70
CA ASP A 105 3.70 10.92 5.50
C ASP A 105 2.86 10.24 6.58
N PHE A 106 2.30 11.06 7.47
CA PHE A 106 1.69 10.69 8.74
C PHE A 106 2.70 10.21 9.78
N LYS A 107 2.43 10.57 11.03
CA LYS A 107 3.15 10.03 12.19
C LYS A 107 2.19 9.14 12.96
N LEU A 108 2.52 7.84 13.06
CA LEU A 108 1.75 6.92 13.88
C LEU A 108 1.76 7.40 15.34
N PHE A 109 0.57 7.67 15.89
CA PHE A 109 0.39 8.14 17.26
C PHE A 109 0.02 7.00 18.20
N LYS A 110 -0.93 6.16 17.80
CA LYS A 110 -1.29 4.94 18.51
C LYS A 110 -2.02 3.95 17.61
N THR A 111 -1.96 2.70 17.98
CA THR A 111 -2.82 1.65 17.44
C THR A 111 -3.98 1.41 18.40
N ILE A 112 -5.18 1.21 17.86
CA ILE A 112 -6.36 0.83 18.64
C ILE A 112 -6.41 -0.69 18.64
N PRO A 113 -6.34 -1.35 19.81
CA PRO A 113 -6.45 -2.80 19.89
C PRO A 113 -7.78 -3.28 19.29
N THR A 114 -7.70 -4.15 18.29
CA THR A 114 -8.87 -4.79 17.68
C THR A 114 -9.10 -6.18 18.26
N PRO A 115 -10.36 -6.64 18.37
CA PRO A 115 -10.65 -8.02 18.72
C PRO A 115 -9.92 -8.96 17.74
N SER A 116 -9.19 -9.93 18.28
CA SER A 116 -8.50 -10.94 17.51
C SER A 116 -9.22 -12.27 17.67
N PHE A 117 -9.55 -12.92 16.56
CA PHE A 117 -10.14 -14.26 16.57
C PHE A 117 -9.02 -15.28 16.36
N GLN A 118 -9.15 -16.44 16.99
CA GLN A 118 -8.20 -17.54 16.84
C GLN A 118 -8.93 -18.77 16.31
N PHE A 119 -8.49 -19.29 15.16
CA PHE A 119 -9.02 -20.52 14.57
C PHE A 119 -7.85 -21.38 14.10
N GLY A 120 -7.79 -22.64 14.51
CA GLY A 120 -6.72 -23.57 14.09
C GLY A 120 -5.30 -23.12 14.45
N GLY A 121 -5.11 -22.36 15.53
CA GLY A 121 -3.80 -21.86 15.97
C GLY A 121 -3.33 -20.56 15.30
N LYS A 122 -4.00 -20.10 14.24
CA LYS A 122 -3.74 -18.78 13.64
C LYS A 122 -4.60 -17.73 14.34
N LYS A 123 -3.96 -16.66 14.81
CA LYS A 123 -4.60 -15.50 15.46
C LYS A 123 -4.54 -14.33 14.48
N GLY A 124 -5.68 -13.70 14.21
CA GLY A 124 -5.75 -12.55 13.30
C GLY A 124 -6.91 -11.62 13.63
N SER A 125 -6.82 -10.40 13.11
CA SER A 125 -7.90 -9.41 13.10
C SER A 125 -8.23 -9.09 11.64
N THR A 126 -9.53 -8.93 11.34
CA THR A 126 -10.00 -8.55 9.99
C THR A 126 -9.84 -7.07 9.69
N VAL A 127 -9.61 -6.27 10.74
CA VAL A 127 -9.44 -4.82 10.67
C VAL A 127 -8.27 -4.45 11.56
N THR A 128 -7.49 -3.47 11.14
CA THR A 128 -6.51 -2.77 11.96
C THR A 128 -6.94 -1.30 12.04
N SER A 129 -6.85 -0.70 13.22
CA SER A 129 -7.23 0.70 13.43
C SER A 129 -6.03 1.48 13.96
N LEU A 130 -5.56 2.44 13.17
CA LEU A 130 -4.40 3.28 13.47
C LEU A 130 -4.84 4.73 13.66
N VAL A 131 -4.20 5.42 14.60
CA VAL A 131 -4.39 6.86 14.83
C VAL A 131 -3.11 7.56 14.43
N PHE A 132 -3.25 8.53 13.55
CA PHE A 132 -2.14 9.33 13.03
C PHE A 132 -2.22 10.77 13.52
N THR A 133 -1.07 11.43 13.57
CA THR A 133 -0.95 12.89 13.64
C THR A 133 -0.28 13.40 12.37
N HIS A 134 -0.53 14.67 12.03
CA HIS A 134 0.22 15.33 10.95
C HIS A 134 1.73 15.27 11.22
N LYS A 135 2.48 14.99 10.17
CA LYS A 135 3.93 15.16 10.16
C LYS A 135 4.17 16.68 10.15
N SER A 136 4.84 17.17 11.20
CA SER A 136 5.08 18.60 11.42
C SER A 136 6.11 19.15 10.44
#